data_AF-A0A975N7H1-F1
#
_entry.id   AF-A0A975N7H1-F1
#
_cell.length_a   1.000
_cell.length_b   1.000
_cell.length_c   1.000
_cell.angle_alpha   90.00
_cell.angle_beta   90.00
_cell.angle_gamma   90.00
#
_symmetry.space_group_name_H-M   'P 1'
#
loop_
_entity.id
_entity.type
_entity.pdbx_description
1 polymer ?
#
loop_
_entity_poly.entity_id
_entity_poly.type
_entity_poly.pdbx_seq_one_letter_code
_entity_poly.pdbx_strand_id
1 'polypeptide(L)'
;MKTKTNTAVLTGLTFLTVTQAALGGWILLAPRSFFSLAWVHMHLPYNGHLLLDFGAMNLALAVLLAAAAVSGEAALVRTALVTYLVFAAAHALIHTRYLDHLPPAQSAVLMTLLTLAAVIPVVLLVIAARGTSRR
;
A
#
# COMPACT_ATOMS: atom_id res chain seq x y z
N MET A 1 -1.69 -12.10 -28.12
CA MET A 1 -3.10 -12.19 -27.64
C MET A 1 -3.16 -11.58 -26.24
N LYS A 2 -3.67 -10.34 -26.07
CA LYS A 2 -3.78 -9.71 -24.75
C LYS A 2 -4.81 -10.48 -23.90
N THR A 3 -4.35 -11.15 -22.85
CA THR A 3 -5.22 -11.78 -21.86
C THR A 3 -6.07 -10.71 -21.18
N LYS A 4 -7.40 -10.83 -21.23
CA LYS A 4 -8.28 -9.95 -20.43
C LYS A 4 -7.91 -10.09 -18.95
N THR A 5 -7.37 -9.03 -18.35
CA THR A 5 -7.10 -8.95 -16.92
C THR A 5 -8.40 -9.18 -16.16
N ASN A 6 -8.37 -10.00 -15.12
CA ASN A 6 -9.53 -10.24 -14.25
C ASN A 6 -9.99 -8.90 -13.66
N THR A 7 -11.27 -8.54 -13.83
CA THR A 7 -11.83 -7.27 -13.38
C THR A 7 -11.57 -7.00 -11.89
N ALA A 8 -11.61 -8.02 -11.04
CA ALA A 8 -11.30 -7.87 -9.61
C ALA A 8 -9.84 -7.50 -9.37
N VAL A 9 -8.91 -8.11 -10.13
CA VAL A 9 -7.47 -7.79 -10.06
C VAL A 9 -7.21 -6.38 -10.56
N LEU A 10 -7.83 -5.98 -11.67
CA LEU A 10 -7.71 -4.62 -12.19
C LEU A 10 -8.25 -3.59 -11.18
N THR A 11 -9.46 -3.79 -10.66
CA THR A 11 -10.05 -2.91 -9.64
C THR A 11 -9.15 -2.81 -8.41
N GLY A 12 -8.61 -3.94 -7.94
CA GLY A 12 -7.68 -3.97 -6.82
C GLY A 12 -6.40 -3.19 -7.08
N LEU A 13 -5.75 -3.39 -8.23
CA LEU A 13 -4.55 -2.65 -8.61
C LEU A 13 -4.82 -1.14 -8.74
N THR A 14 -5.95 -0.75 -9.34
CA THR A 14 -6.35 0.64 -9.45
C THR A 14 -6.59 1.26 -8.08
N PHE A 15 -7.28 0.57 -7.18
CA PHE A 15 -7.50 1.02 -5.81
C PHE A 15 -6.18 1.26 -5.07
N LEU A 16 -5.26 0.29 -5.13
CA LEU A 16 -3.94 0.42 -4.51
C LEU A 16 -3.13 1.57 -5.13
N THR A 17 -3.17 1.71 -6.46
CA THR A 17 -2.52 2.81 -7.20
C THR A 17 -2.98 4.16 -6.70
N VAL A 18 -4.30 4.40 -6.67
CA VAL A 18 -4.87 5.68 -6.24
C VAL A 18 -4.52 5.97 -4.78
N THR A 19 -4.58 4.95 -3.92
CA THR A 19 -4.24 5.08 -2.51
C THR A 19 -2.78 5.52 -2.34
N GLN A 20 -1.84 4.84 -3.01
CA GLN A 20 -0.41 5.14 -2.92
C GLN A 20 -0.07 6.49 -3.56
N ALA A 21 -0.71 6.86 -4.68
CA ALA A 21 -0.54 8.16 -5.30
C ALA A 21 -1.05 9.30 -4.40
N ALA A 22 -2.22 9.12 -3.77
CA ALA A 22 -2.78 10.11 -2.86
C ALA A 22 -1.91 10.30 -1.61
N LEU A 23 -1.43 9.20 -1.00
CA LEU A 23 -0.51 9.26 0.14
C LEU A 23 0.82 9.91 -0.25
N GLY A 24 1.46 9.43 -1.32
CA GLY A 24 2.72 9.99 -1.81
C GLY A 24 2.59 11.49 -2.13
N GLY A 25 1.53 11.88 -2.83
CA GLY A 25 1.24 13.28 -3.12
C GLY A 25 1.02 14.14 -1.87
N TRP A 26 0.21 13.67 -0.91
CA TRP A 26 -0.01 14.40 0.34
C TRP A 26 1.30 14.58 1.12
N ILE A 27 2.07 13.52 1.26
CA ILE A 27 3.33 13.54 2.01
C ILE A 27 4.34 14.48 1.35
N LEU A 28 4.47 14.45 0.01
CA LEU A 28 5.43 15.29 -0.71
C LEU A 28 5.04 16.78 -0.72
N LEU A 29 3.74 17.08 -0.81
CA LEU A 29 3.25 18.46 -0.94
C LEU A 29 2.99 19.13 0.42
N ALA A 30 2.53 18.37 1.42
CA ALA A 30 2.18 18.89 2.73
C ALA A 30 2.62 17.92 3.87
N PRO A 31 3.93 17.65 4.01
CA PRO A 31 4.45 16.63 4.94
C PRO A 31 4.07 16.91 6.39
N ARG A 32 4.03 18.18 6.82
CA ARG A 32 3.63 18.54 8.19
C ARG A 32 2.16 18.26 8.48
N SER A 33 1.28 18.40 7.49
CA SER A 33 -0.14 18.06 7.64
C SER A 33 -0.32 16.56 7.82
N PHE A 34 0.35 15.74 7.00
CA PHE A 34 0.35 14.29 7.16
C PHE A 34 0.91 13.86 8.52
N PHE A 35 2.04 14.47 8.94
CA PHE A 35 2.66 14.18 10.23
C PHE A 35 1.78 14.55 11.42
N SER A 36 0.91 15.56 11.31
CA SER A 36 0.06 15.98 12.42
C SER A 36 -0.96 14.93 12.89
N LEU A 37 -1.20 13.87 12.10
CA LEU A 37 -2.05 12.76 12.49
C LEU A 37 -1.44 11.97 13.67
N ALA A 38 -2.25 11.66 14.68
CA ALA A 38 -1.80 10.97 15.90
C ALA A 38 -1.09 9.64 15.60
N TRP A 39 -1.66 8.84 14.71
CA TRP A 39 -1.11 7.54 14.29
C TRP A 39 0.09 7.64 13.34
N VAL A 40 0.42 8.84 12.84
CA VAL A 40 1.62 9.06 12.03
C VAL A 40 2.77 9.52 12.92
N HIS A 41 2.58 10.56 13.74
CA HIS A 41 3.70 11.05 14.57
C HIS A 41 3.97 10.19 15.80
N MET A 42 2.95 9.58 16.41
CA MET A 42 3.10 8.69 17.59
C MET A 42 3.98 9.30 18.71
N HIS A 43 3.84 10.60 18.97
CA HIS A 43 4.67 11.38 19.89
C HIS A 43 6.19 11.38 19.60
N LEU A 44 6.61 10.95 18.41
CA LEU A 44 8.01 10.97 17.96
C LEU A 44 8.40 12.33 17.33
N PRO A 45 9.70 12.68 17.30
CA PRO A 45 10.17 13.90 16.66
C PRO A 45 9.96 13.92 15.13
N TYR A 46 9.67 15.09 14.57
CA TYR A 46 9.53 15.26 13.12
C TYR A 46 10.88 15.18 12.41
N ASN A 47 10.98 14.28 11.42
CA ASN A 47 12.08 14.24 10.46
C ASN A 47 11.54 14.44 9.04
N GLY A 48 11.70 15.65 8.51
CA GLY A 48 11.18 16.01 7.19
C GLY A 48 11.81 15.23 6.04
N HIS A 49 13.11 14.92 6.12
CA HIS A 49 13.80 14.16 5.07
C HIS A 49 13.24 12.74 4.95
N LEU A 50 13.21 11.99 6.05
CA LEU A 50 12.67 10.62 6.05
C LEU A 50 11.19 10.58 5.67
N LEU A 51 10.40 11.60 6.06
CA LEU A 51 9.00 11.65 5.68
C LEU A 51 8.82 11.90 4.18
N LEU A 52 9.63 12.78 3.58
CA LEU A 52 9.62 12.99 2.13
C LEU A 52 10.10 11.75 1.37
N ASP A 53 11.12 11.05 1.86
CA ASP A 53 11.57 9.76 1.29
C ASP A 53 10.45 8.72 1.31
N PHE A 54 9.70 8.64 2.42
CA PHE A 54 8.52 7.77 2.52
C PHE A 54 7.45 8.15 1.50
N GLY A 55 7.15 9.44 1.33
CA GLY A 55 6.24 9.94 0.30
C GLY A 55 6.68 9.60 -1.13
N ALA A 56 7.97 9.79 -1.43
CA ALA A 56 8.56 9.43 -2.72
C ALA A 56 8.45 7.93 -3.01
N MET A 57 8.68 7.07 -2.01
CA MET A 57 8.53 5.62 -2.15
C MET A 57 7.07 5.21 -2.37
N ASN A 58 6.10 5.85 -1.70
CA ASN A 58 4.67 5.62 -1.96
C ASN A 58 4.33 5.99 -3.42
N LEU A 59 4.84 7.12 -3.93
CA LEU A 59 4.62 7.51 -5.33
C LEU A 59 5.25 6.51 -6.32
N ALA A 60 6.45 5.99 -6.02
CA ALA A 60 7.09 4.95 -6.83
C ALA A 60 6.27 3.64 -6.85
N LEU A 61 5.72 3.22 -5.70
CA LEU A 61 4.80 2.08 -5.63
C LEU A 61 3.54 2.31 -6.47
N ALA A 62 2.98 3.52 -6.45
CA ALA A 62 1.83 3.88 -7.26
C ALA A 62 2.11 3.70 -8.77
N VAL A 63 3.29 4.13 -9.24
CA VAL A 63 3.71 3.94 -10.64
C VAL A 63 3.81 2.45 -11.01
N LEU A 64 4.43 1.63 -10.14
CA LEU A 64 4.54 0.18 -10.38
C LEU A 64 3.16 -0.50 -10.46
N LEU A 65 2.26 -0.16 -9.53
CA LEU A 65 0.89 -0.69 -9.49
C LEU A 65 0.08 -0.24 -10.72
N ALA A 66 0.23 1.02 -11.15
CA ALA A 66 -0.39 1.54 -12.36
C ALA A 66 0.10 0.82 -13.61
N ALA A 67 1.42 0.59 -13.71
CA ALA A 67 2.01 -0.14 -14.83
C ALA A 67 1.49 -1.58 -14.92
N ALA A 68 1.33 -2.25 -13.77
CA ALA A 68 0.68 -3.56 -13.69
C ALA A 68 -0.80 -3.52 -14.13
N ALA A 69 -1.55 -2.51 -13.70
CA ALA A 69 -2.95 -2.34 -14.07
C ALA A 69 -3.14 -2.11 -15.58
N VAL A 70 -2.30 -1.26 -16.18
CA VAL A 70 -2.37 -0.90 -17.61
C VAL A 70 -1.88 -2.04 -18.51
N SER A 71 -0.78 -2.70 -18.15
CA SER A 71 -0.21 -3.78 -18.96
C SER A 71 -1.07 -5.05 -18.91
N GLY A 72 -1.59 -5.41 -17.73
CA GLY A 72 -2.27 -6.68 -17.49
C GLY A 72 -1.35 -7.90 -17.58
N GLU A 73 -0.03 -7.70 -17.67
CA GLU A 73 0.93 -8.80 -17.80
C GLU A 73 1.05 -9.57 -16.49
N ALA A 74 0.82 -10.88 -16.53
CA ALA A 74 0.74 -11.70 -15.32
C ALA A 74 1.99 -11.63 -14.45
N ALA A 75 3.18 -11.56 -15.06
CA ALA A 75 4.44 -11.39 -14.34
C ALA A 75 4.50 -10.03 -13.63
N LEU A 76 4.20 -8.93 -14.33
CA LEU A 76 4.24 -7.59 -13.75
C LEU A 76 3.16 -7.40 -12.66
N VAL A 77 1.96 -7.94 -12.85
CA VAL A 77 0.90 -7.97 -11.83
C VAL A 77 1.37 -8.67 -10.56
N ARG A 78 1.96 -9.86 -10.67
CA ARG A 78 2.47 -10.61 -9.51
C ARG A 78 3.60 -9.84 -8.83
N THR A 79 4.55 -9.31 -9.59
CA THR A 79 5.64 -8.50 -9.05
C THR A 79 5.11 -7.29 -8.29
N ALA A 80 4.20 -6.51 -8.88
CA ALA A 80 3.64 -5.33 -8.23
C ALA A 80 2.89 -5.66 -6.93
N LEU A 81 2.07 -6.72 -6.93
CA LEU A 81 1.34 -7.15 -5.74
C LEU A 81 2.28 -7.68 -4.64
N VAL A 82 3.32 -8.44 -4.99
CA VAL A 82 4.32 -8.91 -4.03
C VAL A 82 5.13 -7.75 -3.47
N THR A 83 5.58 -6.81 -4.30
CA THR A 83 6.30 -5.61 -3.87
C THR A 83 5.47 -4.79 -2.88
N TYR A 84 4.20 -4.54 -3.20
CA TYR A 84 3.29 -3.84 -2.31
C TYR A 84 3.02 -4.63 -1.01
N LEU A 85 2.86 -5.96 -1.09
CA LEU A 85 2.68 -6.81 0.09
C LEU A 85 3.88 -6.73 1.04
N VAL A 86 5.11 -6.76 0.51
CA VAL A 86 6.33 -6.62 1.33
C VAL A 86 6.30 -5.29 2.09
N PHE A 87 5.98 -4.20 1.40
CA PHE A 87 5.81 -2.88 2.03
C PHE A 87 4.72 -2.90 3.11
N ALA A 88 3.51 -3.34 2.78
CA ALA A 88 2.36 -3.32 3.68
C ALA A 88 2.57 -4.19 4.93
N ALA A 89 3.15 -5.38 4.76
CA ALA A 89 3.45 -6.29 5.86
C ALA A 89 4.55 -5.73 6.77
N ALA A 90 5.64 -5.20 6.20
CA ALA A 90 6.69 -4.56 6.97
C ALA A 90 6.15 -3.34 7.74
N HIS A 91 5.34 -2.51 7.10
CA HIS A 91 4.71 -1.35 7.71
C HIS A 91 3.77 -1.72 8.87
N ALA A 92 2.93 -2.75 8.69
CA ALA A 92 2.10 -3.28 9.76
C ALA A 92 2.93 -3.77 10.96
N LEU A 93 4.01 -4.53 10.70
CA LEU A 93 4.93 -5.03 11.74
C LEU A 93 5.71 -3.91 12.44
N ILE A 94 6.04 -2.83 11.74
CA ILE A 94 6.67 -1.65 12.35
C ILE A 94 5.70 -1.06 13.37
N HIS A 95 4.43 -0.85 12.99
CA HIS A 95 3.45 -0.24 13.88
C HIS A 95 3.15 -1.05 15.14
N THR A 96 3.27 -2.38 15.12
CA THR A 96 3.11 -3.19 16.35
C THR A 96 4.12 -2.82 17.44
N ARG A 97 5.26 -2.21 17.08
CA ARG A 97 6.30 -1.78 18.02
C ARG A 97 6.02 -0.42 18.67
N TYR A 98 5.04 0.32 18.16
CA TYR A 98 4.74 1.70 18.58
C TYR A 98 3.30 1.88 19.07
N LEU A 99 2.53 0.81 19.24
CA LEU A 99 1.10 0.90 19.61
C LEU A 99 0.89 1.53 21.00
N ASP A 100 1.87 1.45 21.89
CA ASP A 100 1.81 2.05 23.23
C ASP A 100 1.78 3.58 23.20
N HIS A 101 2.10 4.20 22.05
CA HIS A 101 1.97 5.64 21.84
C HIS A 101 0.54 6.08 21.50
N LEU A 102 -0.42 5.16 21.36
CA LEU A 102 -1.79 5.45 20.96
C LEU A 102 -2.81 4.90 21.97
N PRO A 103 -3.99 5.55 22.10
CA PRO A 103 -5.11 4.97 22.82
C PRO A 103 -5.56 3.64 22.20
N PRO A 104 -6.01 2.64 22.98
CA PRO A 104 -6.35 1.31 22.48
C PRO A 104 -7.31 1.29 21.28
N ALA A 105 -8.32 2.16 21.29
CA ALA A 105 -9.28 2.27 20.18
C ALA A 105 -8.62 2.75 18.88
N GLN A 106 -7.69 3.71 18.95
CA GLN A 106 -6.97 4.20 17.77
C GLN A 106 -5.99 3.13 17.27
N SER A 107 -5.30 2.43 18.17
CA SER A 107 -4.43 1.30 17.84
C SER A 107 -5.20 0.19 17.11
N ALA A 108 -6.41 -0.14 17.56
CA ALA A 108 -7.25 -1.15 16.92
C ALA A 108 -7.68 -0.74 15.50
N VAL A 109 -8.08 0.52 15.30
CA VAL A 109 -8.43 1.05 13.97
C VAL A 109 -7.22 1.03 13.05
N LEU A 110 -6.08 1.55 13.52
CA LEU A 110 -4.82 1.57 12.75
C LEU A 110 -4.42 0.16 12.33
N MET A 111 -4.35 -0.78 13.27
CA MET A 111 -3.94 -2.15 12.96
C MET A 111 -4.93 -2.87 12.05
N THR A 112 -6.23 -2.57 12.15
CA THR A 112 -7.22 -3.09 11.21
C THR A 112 -6.94 -2.60 9.79
N LEU A 113 -6.71 -1.29 9.61
CA LEU A 113 -6.43 -0.71 8.30
C LEU A 113 -5.12 -1.23 7.71
N LEU A 114 -4.06 -1.33 8.52
CA LEU A 114 -2.76 -1.88 8.09
C LEU A 114 -2.86 -3.37 7.72
N THR A 115 -3.62 -4.14 8.49
CA THR A 115 -3.86 -5.56 8.19
C THR A 115 -4.64 -5.72 6.90
N LEU A 116 -5.70 -4.94 6.69
CA LEU A 116 -6.45 -4.94 5.43
C LEU A 116 -5.55 -4.55 4.25
N ALA A 117 -4.68 -3.55 4.41
CA ALA A 117 -3.70 -3.17 3.41
C ALA A 117 -2.77 -4.33 3.02
N ALA A 118 -2.38 -5.19 3.97
CA ALA A 118 -1.58 -6.40 3.68
C ALA A 118 -2.41 -7.58 3.13
N VAL A 119 -3.66 -7.75 3.55
CA VAL A 119 -4.53 -8.87 3.11
C VAL A 119 -4.99 -8.69 1.67
N ILE A 120 -5.30 -7.46 1.25
CA ILE A 120 -5.76 -7.16 -0.12
C ILE A 120 -4.82 -7.77 -1.19
N PRO A 121 -3.51 -7.48 -1.24
CA PRO A 121 -2.62 -8.04 -2.26
C PRO A 121 -2.51 -9.56 -2.20
N VAL A 122 -2.63 -10.19 -1.01
CA VAL A 122 -2.68 -11.66 -0.89
C VAL A 122 -3.91 -12.22 -1.60
N VAL A 123 -5.09 -11.63 -1.36
CA VAL A 123 -6.34 -12.06 -2.03
C VAL A 123 -6.24 -11.86 -3.54
N LEU A 124 -5.71 -10.72 -3.99
CA LEU A 124 -5.52 -10.44 -5.42
C LEU A 124 -4.55 -11.42 -6.08
N LEU A 125 -3.46 -11.82 -5.39
CA LEU A 125 -2.52 -12.84 -5.87
C LEU A 125 -3.21 -14.20 -6.05
N VAL A 126 -4.04 -14.61 -5.09
CA VAL A 126 -4.82 -15.86 -5.17
C VAL A 126 -5.79 -15.82 -6.35
N ILE A 127 -6.50 -14.71 -6.55
CA ILE A 127 -7.42 -14.53 -7.68
C ILE A 127 -6.65 -14.59 -9.01
N ALA A 128 -5.51 -13.91 -9.10
CA ALA A 128 -4.66 -13.90 -10.30
C ALA A 128 -4.13 -15.31 -10.63
N ALA A 129 -3.72 -16.09 -9.63
CA ALA A 129 -3.24 -17.47 -9.81
C ALA A 129 -4.33 -18.42 -10.32
N ARG A 130 -5.56 -18.30 -9.79
CA ARG A 130 -6.71 -19.12 -10.23
C ARG A 130 -7.19 -18.78 -11.65
N GLY A 131 -6.99 -17.54 -12.09
CA GLY A 131 -7.28 -17.13 -13.47
C GLY A 131 -6.34 -17.73 -14.50
N THR A 132 -5.08 -18.00 -14.12
CA THR A 132 -4.10 -18.66 -14.99
C THR A 132 -4.28 -20.17 -15.10
N SER A 133 -4.80 -20.85 -14.07
CA SER A 133 -4.96 -22.32 -14.04
C SER A 133 -6.23 -22.84 -14.72
N ARG A 134 -7.16 -21.96 -15.13
CA ARG A 134 -8.39 -22.30 -15.86
C ARG A 134 -8.25 -22.18 -17.38
N ARG A 135 -7.02 -21.97 -17.88
CA ARG A 135 -6.66 -21.99 -19.29
C ARG A 135 -5.89 -23.26 -19.59
#